data_AF-A0A2V8QDF3-F1
#
_entry.id   AF-A0A2V8QDF3-F1
#
_cell.length_a   1.000
_cell.length_b   1.000
_cell.length_c   1.000
_cell.angle_alpha   90.00
_cell.angle_beta   90.00
_cell.angle_gamma   90.00
#
_symmetry.space_group_name_H-M   'P 1'
#
loop_
_entity.id
_entity.type
_entity.pdbx_description
1 polymer ?
#
loop_
_entity_poly.entity_id
_entity_poly.type
_entity_poly.pdbx_seq_one_letter_code
_entity_poly.pdbx_strand_id
1 'polypeptide(L)'
;PNNPDPDLSPAGQGRAQEIVRMFGDAGVSAIYATQYKRTQQTVKPLADKLGIPVTQVNSKNSAEVVRQIRSQHNGEVVLVSGHNNTVPEIVAALGGPQLPIIPEAEFDNLYIVTIYRVGKAKLLKLKYGDAIK
;
A
#
# COMPACT_ATOMS: atom_id res chain seq x y z
N PRO A 1 -18.39 -20.53 -7.44
CA PRO A 1 -17.74 -20.62 -6.12
C PRO A 1 -17.16 -19.26 -5.72
N ASN A 2 -17.77 -18.60 -4.73
CA ASN A 2 -17.30 -17.32 -4.20
C ASN A 2 -15.98 -17.56 -3.44
N ASN A 3 -14.84 -17.29 -4.09
CA ASN A 3 -13.55 -17.28 -3.42
C ASN A 3 -13.40 -15.93 -2.71
N PRO A 4 -13.45 -15.86 -1.36
CA PRO A 4 -13.37 -14.61 -0.62
C PRO A 4 -11.95 -14.02 -0.62
N ASP A 5 -10.94 -14.79 -1.03
CA ASP A 5 -9.55 -14.35 -1.15
C ASP A 5 -8.92 -14.85 -2.46
N PRO A 6 -9.33 -14.26 -3.59
CA PRO A 6 -8.83 -14.66 -4.90
C PRO A 6 -7.37 -14.25 -5.05
N ASP A 7 -6.65 -15.05 -5.84
CA ASP A 7 -5.34 -14.64 -6.37
C ASP A 7 -5.49 -13.42 -7.29
N LEU A 8 -4.39 -12.69 -7.49
CA LEU A 8 -4.37 -11.59 -8.44
C LEU A 8 -4.68 -12.09 -9.85
N SER A 9 -5.50 -11.33 -10.57
CA SER A 9 -5.68 -11.50 -12.01
C SER A 9 -4.37 -11.22 -12.75
N PRO A 10 -4.24 -11.63 -14.03
CA PRO A 10 -3.06 -11.30 -14.83
C PRO A 10 -2.76 -9.79 -14.89
N ALA A 11 -3.80 -8.94 -14.98
CA ALA A 11 -3.63 -7.49 -14.91
C ALA A 11 -3.13 -7.02 -13.54
N GLY A 12 -3.58 -7.67 -12.45
CA GLY A 12 -3.07 -7.41 -11.10
C GLY A 12 -1.61 -7.82 -10.93
N GLN A 13 -1.20 -8.94 -11.51
CA GLN A 13 0.19 -9.39 -11.53
C GLN A 13 1.08 -8.42 -12.32
N GLY A 14 0.59 -7.89 -13.46
CA GLY A 14 1.28 -6.84 -14.21
C GLY A 14 1.52 -5.58 -13.36
N ARG A 15 0.48 -5.11 -12.65
CA ARG A 15 0.62 -3.99 -11.70
C ARG A 15 1.61 -4.28 -10.57
N ALA A 16 1.64 -5.51 -10.06
CA ALA A 16 2.62 -5.90 -9.04
C ALA A 16 4.07 -5.80 -9.55
N GLN A 17 4.31 -6.08 -10.83
CA GLN A 17 5.63 -5.86 -11.46
C GLN A 17 5.94 -4.38 -11.67
N GLU A 18 4.94 -3.55 -11.97
CA GLU A 18 5.13 -2.10 -12.08
C GLU A 18 5.57 -1.47 -10.75
N ILE A 19 5.14 -2.01 -9.62
CA ILE A 19 5.64 -1.61 -8.29
C ILE A 19 7.16 -1.85 -8.20
N VAL A 20 7.67 -2.97 -8.73
CA VAL A 20 9.11 -3.27 -8.76
C VAL A 20 9.86 -2.24 -9.60
N ARG A 21 9.32 -1.89 -10.78
CA ARG A 21 9.91 -0.89 -11.68
C ARG A 21 9.95 0.49 -11.03
N MET A 22 8.89 0.88 -10.32
CA MET A 22 8.77 2.21 -9.71
C MET A 22 9.57 2.36 -8.41
N PHE A 23 9.57 1.32 -7.56
CA PHE A 23 10.07 1.43 -6.19
C PHE A 23 11.31 0.59 -5.89
N GLY A 24 11.79 -0.19 -6.87
CA GLY A 24 12.94 -1.07 -6.69
C GLY A 24 14.23 -0.36 -6.27
N ASP A 25 14.36 0.93 -6.58
CA ASP A 25 15.51 1.77 -6.22
C ASP A 25 15.10 2.97 -5.33
N ALA A 26 13.86 2.97 -4.82
CA ALA A 26 13.29 4.09 -4.06
C ALA A 26 13.68 4.11 -2.57
N GLY A 27 14.55 3.19 -2.13
CA GLY A 27 14.98 3.09 -0.73
C GLY A 27 13.89 2.60 0.23
N VAL A 28 12.95 1.76 -0.24
CA VAL A 28 11.90 1.17 0.61
C VAL A 28 12.55 0.34 1.72
N SER A 29 12.26 0.69 2.97
CA SER A 29 12.83 0.08 4.18
C SER A 29 11.88 -0.92 4.85
N ALA A 30 10.58 -0.79 4.60
CA ALA A 30 9.57 -1.71 5.13
C ALA A 30 8.37 -1.85 4.21
N ILE A 31 7.75 -3.03 4.25
CA ILE A 31 6.57 -3.38 3.45
C ILE A 31 5.50 -3.95 4.37
N TYR A 32 4.29 -3.40 4.28
CA TYR A 32 3.11 -3.88 5.01
C TYR A 32 2.01 -4.32 4.04
N ALA A 33 1.38 -5.45 4.34
CA ALA A 33 0.20 -5.91 3.62
C ALA A 33 -0.76 -6.65 4.55
N THR A 34 -2.05 -6.66 4.22
CA THR A 34 -3.03 -7.40 5.02
C THR A 34 -2.90 -8.92 4.85
N GLN A 35 -3.57 -9.72 5.68
CA GLN A 35 -3.52 -11.19 5.58
C GLN A 35 -4.08 -11.80 4.28
N TYR A 36 -4.63 -10.99 3.36
CA TYR A 36 -5.25 -11.47 2.13
C TYR A 36 -4.24 -11.70 1.01
N LYS A 37 -4.43 -12.77 0.23
CA LYS A 37 -3.57 -13.12 -0.91
C LYS A 37 -3.36 -11.97 -1.87
N ARG A 38 -4.42 -11.23 -2.23
CA ARG A 38 -4.32 -10.12 -3.19
C ARG A 38 -3.36 -9.01 -2.75
N THR A 39 -3.35 -8.63 -1.46
CA THR A 39 -2.43 -7.59 -0.96
C THR A 39 -1.01 -8.13 -0.82
N GLN A 40 -0.86 -9.37 -0.33
CA GLN A 40 0.42 -10.07 -0.26
C GLN A 40 1.09 -10.21 -1.63
N GLN A 41 0.35 -10.73 -2.62
CA GLN A 41 0.84 -10.91 -3.99
C GLN A 41 1.14 -9.59 -4.71
N THR A 42 0.48 -8.50 -4.32
CA THR A 42 0.74 -7.17 -4.91
C THR A 42 2.15 -6.67 -4.54
N VAL A 43 2.60 -6.90 -3.31
CA VAL A 43 3.89 -6.40 -2.82
C VAL A 43 5.02 -7.42 -2.91
N LYS A 44 4.69 -8.71 -3.04
CA LYS A 44 5.66 -9.81 -3.06
C LYS A 44 6.81 -9.59 -4.05
N PRO A 45 6.59 -9.20 -5.31
CA PRO A 45 7.71 -9.02 -6.25
C PRO A 45 8.73 -7.97 -5.79
N LEU A 46 8.28 -6.88 -5.16
CA LEU A 46 9.17 -5.86 -4.62
C LEU A 46 9.89 -6.37 -3.37
N ALA A 47 9.17 -7.05 -2.47
CA ALA A 47 9.74 -7.68 -1.29
C ALA A 47 10.88 -8.65 -1.64
N ASP A 48 10.64 -9.50 -2.64
CA ASP A 48 11.65 -10.45 -3.16
C ASP A 48 12.85 -9.71 -3.76
N LYS A 49 12.64 -8.65 -4.56
CA LYS A 49 13.73 -7.84 -5.15
C LYS A 49 14.60 -7.19 -4.07
N LEU A 50 13.98 -6.64 -3.03
CA LEU A 50 14.68 -5.91 -1.97
C LEU A 50 15.25 -6.81 -0.87
N GLY A 51 14.81 -8.07 -0.79
CA GLY A 51 15.17 -8.99 0.29
C GLY A 51 14.56 -8.59 1.65
N ILE A 52 13.45 -7.84 1.66
CA ILE A 52 12.78 -7.36 2.87
C ILE A 52 11.48 -8.15 3.07
N PRO A 53 11.19 -8.65 4.29
CA PRO A 53 9.96 -9.38 4.54
C PRO A 53 8.72 -8.48 4.44
N VAL A 54 7.58 -9.08 4.10
CA VAL A 54 6.28 -8.42 4.17
C VAL A 54 5.71 -8.58 5.58
N THR A 55 5.53 -7.48 6.29
CA THR A 55 4.89 -7.48 7.60
C THR A 55 3.38 -7.57 7.42
N GLN A 56 2.81 -8.70 7.86
CA GLN A 56 1.36 -8.90 7.82
C GLN A 56 0.66 -8.05 8.87
N VAL A 57 -0.41 -7.35 8.48
CA VAL A 57 -1.25 -6.53 9.37
C VAL A 57 -2.72 -6.92 9.27
N ASN A 58 -3.50 -6.66 10.32
CA ASN A 58 -4.92 -6.98 10.31
C ASN A 58 -5.69 -5.96 9.43
N SER A 59 -6.44 -6.45 8.44
CA SER A 59 -7.26 -5.59 7.56
C SER A 59 -8.34 -4.77 8.28
N LYS A 60 -8.63 -5.06 9.55
CA LYS A 60 -9.61 -4.34 10.39
C LYS A 60 -8.93 -3.33 11.34
N ASN A 61 -7.61 -3.18 11.28
CA ASN A 61 -6.84 -2.39 12.25
C ASN A 61 -5.84 -1.43 11.57
N SER A 62 -6.34 -0.49 10.76
CA SER A 62 -5.53 0.56 10.13
C SER A 62 -4.68 1.35 11.13
N ALA A 63 -5.18 1.52 12.37
CA ALA A 63 -4.47 2.21 13.45
C ALA A 63 -3.16 1.51 13.86
N GLU A 64 -3.08 0.19 13.75
CA GLU A 64 -1.86 -0.56 14.06
C GLU A 64 -0.73 -0.26 13.08
N VAL A 65 -1.04 -0.26 11.77
CA VAL A 65 -0.10 0.10 10.70
C VAL A 65 0.45 1.50 10.94
N VAL A 66 -0.44 2.46 11.23
CA VAL A 66 -0.07 3.86 11.49
C VAL A 66 0.84 3.98 12.72
N ARG A 67 0.55 3.22 13.79
CA ARG A 67 1.40 3.21 14.99
C ARG A 67 2.80 2.68 14.68
N GLN A 68 2.91 1.56 13.95
CA GLN A 68 4.19 0.96 13.57
C GLN A 68 5.02 1.90 12.68
N ILE A 69 4.40 2.51 11.67
CA ILE A 69 5.06 3.52 10.81
C ILE A 69 5.65 4.65 11.66
N ARG A 70 4.86 5.21 12.58
CA ARG A 70 5.31 6.34 13.41
C ARG A 70 6.40 5.98 14.42
N SER A 71 6.39 4.76 14.96
CA SER A 71 7.34 4.37 16.01
C SER A 71 8.63 3.75 15.48
N GLN A 72 8.61 3.15 14.28
CA GLN A 72 9.73 2.35 13.77
C GLN A 72 10.39 2.93 12.51
N HIS A 73 9.68 3.76 11.73
CA HIS A 73 10.11 4.13 10.37
C HIS A 73 10.28 5.64 10.17
N ASN A 74 10.91 6.32 11.13
CA ASN A 74 11.16 7.76 11.03
C ASN A 74 12.21 8.06 9.94
N GLY A 75 11.84 8.87 8.95
CA GLY A 75 12.72 9.24 7.83
C GLY A 75 12.85 8.15 6.75
N GLU A 76 12.18 7.01 6.92
CA GLU A 76 12.24 5.88 6.00
C GLU A 76 11.09 5.89 5.00
N VAL A 77 11.27 5.14 3.90
CA VAL A 77 10.22 4.91 2.90
C VAL A 77 9.52 3.59 3.21
N VAL A 78 8.20 3.64 3.43
CA VAL A 78 7.38 2.47 3.73
C VAL A 78 6.35 2.26 2.63
N LEU A 79 6.26 1.05 2.11
CA LEU A 79 5.20 0.65 1.17
C LEU A 79 4.08 -0.09 1.92
N VAL A 80 2.83 0.29 1.69
CA VAL A 80 1.66 -0.36 2.29
C VAL A 80 0.67 -0.79 1.20
N SER A 81 0.27 -2.06 1.19
CA SER A 81 -0.83 -2.57 0.38
C SER A 81 -2.06 -2.85 1.25
N GLY A 82 -3.11 -2.04 1.04
CA GLY A 82 -4.36 -2.09 1.79
C GLY A 82 -5.57 -2.36 0.91
N HIS A 83 -6.73 -1.86 1.35
CA HIS A 83 -8.00 -2.01 0.68
C HIS A 83 -8.63 -0.66 0.38
N ASN A 84 -9.74 -0.68 -0.35
CA ASN A 84 -10.46 0.52 -0.75
C ASN A 84 -10.94 1.41 0.41
N ASN A 85 -11.18 0.82 1.58
CA ASN A 85 -11.56 1.51 2.81
C ASN A 85 -10.35 1.82 3.72
N THR A 86 -9.39 0.90 3.85
CA THR A 86 -8.27 1.08 4.78
C THR A 86 -7.19 2.04 4.29
N VAL A 87 -6.97 2.14 2.96
CA VAL A 87 -5.99 3.10 2.42
C VAL A 87 -6.39 4.56 2.74
N PRO A 88 -7.64 5.01 2.49
CA PRO A 88 -8.14 6.30 2.96
C PRO A 88 -7.94 6.55 4.46
N GLU A 89 -8.24 5.55 5.31
CA GLU A 89 -8.07 5.65 6.77
C GLU A 89 -6.61 5.87 7.18
N ILE A 90 -5.68 5.12 6.57
CA ILE A 90 -4.24 5.24 6.83
C ILE A 90 -3.74 6.63 6.41
N VAL A 91 -4.14 7.12 5.23
CA VAL A 91 -3.76 8.46 4.75
C VAL A 91 -4.20 9.54 5.73
N ALA A 92 -5.47 9.52 6.16
CA ALA A 92 -5.99 10.49 7.13
C ALA A 92 -5.27 10.40 8.48
N ALA A 93 -5.06 9.19 8.99
CA ALA A 93 -4.38 8.95 10.26
C ALA A 93 -2.88 9.35 10.25
N LEU A 94 -2.22 9.37 9.09
CA LEU A 94 -0.86 9.90 8.93
C LEU A 94 -0.81 11.45 8.82
N GLY A 95 -1.97 12.12 8.84
CA GLY A 95 -2.08 13.58 8.75
C GLY A 95 -2.32 14.11 7.33
N GLY A 96 -2.73 13.25 6.40
CA GLY A 96 -3.26 13.63 5.11
C GLY A 96 -4.75 14.05 5.18
N PRO A 97 -5.34 14.46 4.05
CA PRO A 97 -6.77 14.80 3.99
C PRO A 97 -7.66 13.56 4.18
N GLN A 98 -8.91 13.78 4.57
CA GLN A 98 -9.94 12.74 4.50
C GLN A 98 -10.24 12.41 3.04
N LEU A 99 -10.16 11.13 2.69
CA LEU A 99 -10.48 10.63 1.36
C LEU A 99 -11.77 9.79 1.40
N PRO A 100 -12.54 9.73 0.30
CA PRO A 100 -13.66 8.81 0.21
C PRO A 100 -13.16 7.36 0.10
N ILE A 101 -14.06 6.40 0.33
CA ILE A 101 -13.83 4.99 -0.01
C ILE A 101 -13.53 4.91 -1.50
N ILE A 102 -12.48 4.16 -1.85
CA ILE A 102 -12.07 3.96 -3.24
C ILE A 102 -13.11 3.04 -3.93
N PRO A 103 -13.52 3.32 -5.17
CA PRO A 103 -14.39 2.39 -5.89
C PRO A 103 -13.75 1.01 -6.04
N GLU A 104 -14.53 -0.07 -5.88
CA GLU A 104 -14.01 -1.45 -5.90
C GLU A 104 -13.35 -1.84 -7.22
N ALA A 105 -13.68 -1.16 -8.32
CA ALA A 105 -13.09 -1.38 -9.63
C ALA A 105 -11.75 -0.66 -9.84
N GLU A 106 -11.32 0.20 -8.89
CA GLU A 106 -10.08 0.97 -9.02
C GLU A 106 -8.90 0.32 -8.28
N PHE A 107 -8.03 -0.37 -9.02
CA PHE A 107 -6.87 -1.10 -8.49
C PHE A 107 -5.51 -0.42 -8.75
N ASP A 108 -5.53 0.71 -9.44
CA ASP A 108 -4.35 1.43 -9.95
C ASP A 108 -4.06 2.72 -9.16
N ASN A 109 -4.71 2.94 -8.02
CA ASN A 109 -4.44 4.10 -7.17
C ASN A 109 -3.11 3.95 -6.40
N LEU A 110 -2.29 4.99 -6.43
CA LEU A 110 -1.07 5.12 -5.63
C LEU A 110 -1.12 6.41 -4.82
N TYR A 111 -0.86 6.31 -3.52
CA TYR A 111 -0.88 7.44 -2.59
C TYR A 111 0.51 7.61 -1.98
N ILE A 112 1.12 8.78 -2.20
CA ILE A 112 2.40 9.14 -1.56
C ILE A 112 2.10 10.13 -0.46
N VAL A 113 2.34 9.71 0.79
CA VAL A 113 2.14 10.53 1.99
C VAL A 113 3.49 10.94 2.54
N THR A 114 3.86 12.21 2.36
CA THR A 114 5.09 12.77 2.94
C THR A 114 4.77 13.39 4.29
N ILE A 115 5.25 12.78 5.37
CA ILE A 115 5.01 13.22 6.75
C ILE A 115 6.13 14.17 7.18
N TYR A 116 5.80 15.45 7.42
CA TYR A 116 6.82 16.43 7.85
C TYR A 116 7.01 16.46 9.37
N ARG A 117 5.90 16.35 10.10
CA ARG A 117 5.83 16.26 11.56
C ARG A 117 4.50 15.62 11.93
N VAL A 118 4.35 15.22 13.19
CA VAL A 118 3.11 14.62 13.69
C VAL A 118 1.90 15.49 13.32
N GLY A 119 0.93 14.88 12.63
CA GLY A 119 -0.33 15.52 12.25
C GLY A 119 -0.28 16.43 11.02
N LYS A 120 0.87 16.54 10.30
CA LYS A 120 0.95 17.33 9.06
C LYS A 120 1.69 16.56 7.97
N ALA A 121 0.94 16.12 6.96
CA ALA A 121 1.49 15.46 5.78
C ALA A 121 1.06 16.15 4.47
N LYS A 122 1.87 15.99 3.43
CA LYS A 122 1.48 16.27 2.04
C LYS A 122 1.08 14.97 1.37
N LEU A 123 -0.02 15.01 0.62
CA LEU A 123 -0.49 13.89 -0.17
C LEU A 123 -0.29 14.16 -1.65
N LEU A 124 0.27 13.19 -2.38
CA LEU A 124 0.13 13.05 -3.82
C LEU A 124 -0.73 11.82 -4.13
N LYS A 125 -1.76 11.99 -4.97
CA LYS A 125 -2.55 10.89 -5.51
C LYS A 125 -2.16 10.69 -6.97
N LEU A 126 -1.71 9.49 -7.30
CA LEU A 126 -1.24 9.09 -8.62
C LEU A 126 -1.99 7.84 -9.09
N LYS A 127 -1.83 7.51 -10.37
CA LYS A 127 -2.19 6.21 -10.95
C LYS A 127 -0.93 5.46 -11.36
N TYR A 128 -0.95 4.13 -11.33
CA TYR A 128 0.19 3.30 -11.73
C TYR A 128 -0.23 2.05 -12.51
N GLY A 129 0.71 1.56 -13.33
CA GLY A 129 0.49 0.46 -14.27
C GLY A 129 -0.46 0.81 -15.41
N ASP A 130 -0.87 -0.21 -16.15
CA ASP A 130 -1.77 -0.03 -17.28
C ASP A 130 -3.13 0.51 -16.81
N ALA A 131 -3.65 1.48 -17.56
CA ALA A 131 -4.97 2.04 -17.31
C ALA A 131 -6.01 0.91 -17.29
N ILE A 132 -6.84 0.91 -16.25
CA ILE A 132 -7.98 0.00 -16.16
C ILE A 132 -8.96 0.45 -17.26
N LYS A 133 -9.15 -0.40 -18.28
CA LYS A 133 -10.12 -0.18 -19.34
C LYS A 133 -11.55 -0.36 -18.84
#